data_AF-A0A4P7C1N4-F1
#
_entry.id   AF-A0A4P7C1N4-F1
#
_cell.length_a   1.000
_cell.length_b   1.000
_cell.length_c   1.000
_cell.angle_alpha   90.00
_cell.angle_beta   90.00
_cell.angle_gamma   90.00
#
_symmetry.space_group_name_H-M   'P 1'
#
loop_
_entity.id
_entity.type
_entity.pdbx_description
1 polymer ?
#
loop_
_entity_poly.entity_id
_entity_poly.type
_entity_poly.pdbx_seq_one_letter_code
_entity_poly.pdbx_strand_id
1 'polypeptide(L)'
;MARAQENKEAKYSRPFDVHRWSDYPEVNKAVEAIRRELVATNPIKKVTDKQKKHLKVVILDLYVAWLSDPELWIGYSRDHHDYQVDSRYNKLHIGYRALIQVIDSLADSGYIEHKKGFNDRRTGIGFQSRMRAKKKLINLIKDRYNIRQYMTKRTNTEEVILLKDSEGNLIDYQDNDNTMRMRIQLEAINQRLERSLIDLDISDSELKELVKRFRKDPDRGTLDFSRKRLRRVFNNGSFEEGGRFYHGWWQEIPREYRKFITINDSKTVELDYGGMHLRMLYGIEGLEPPKDSYDIGIPEAPRDIIKKITNTLLNAESLQSAKGAIRKDYPDIDYAILLEKIFQKHEAIKRYFHTGIGIKLQYWDSVIAEKVMLYMYGHYDSPTLPVHDSFIVKSGSEARLQKCMEIIFNELYPTIEAQIKRSIQLMKEDTFIDKGDYQVRASSISRIDLNENPEAAARRNMLIEQIESQEDWKWKPEIHTKWSEEDTEQQIAYKPGKRGS
;
A
#
# COMPACT_ATOMS: atom_id res chain seq x y z
N MET A 1 31.42 8.04 -12.12
CA MET A 1 31.46 6.66 -11.58
C MET A 1 31.51 6.63 -10.05
N ALA A 2 32.43 7.32 -9.37
CA ALA A 2 32.49 7.36 -7.90
C ALA A 2 31.16 7.81 -7.22
N ARG A 3 30.57 8.94 -7.63
CA ARG A 3 29.25 9.39 -7.12
C ARG A 3 28.09 8.44 -7.41
N ALA A 4 28.18 7.65 -8.47
CA ALA A 4 27.16 6.66 -8.81
C ALA A 4 27.29 5.42 -7.92
N GLN A 5 28.53 5.01 -7.57
CA GLN A 5 28.79 3.94 -6.62
C GLN A 5 28.38 4.33 -5.19
N GLU A 6 28.73 5.55 -4.75
CA GLU A 6 28.31 6.09 -3.43
C GLU A 6 26.78 6.18 -3.27
N ASN A 7 26.05 6.50 -4.34
CA ASN A 7 24.58 6.52 -4.32
C ASN A 7 23.95 5.13 -4.49
N LYS A 8 24.70 4.15 -5.02
CA LYS A 8 24.24 2.75 -5.11
C LYS A 8 24.00 2.14 -3.74
N GLU A 9 24.87 2.46 -2.77
CA GLU A 9 24.70 2.07 -1.35
C GLU A 9 23.48 2.72 -0.70
N ALA A 10 23.08 3.89 -1.19
CA ALA A 10 21.96 4.61 -0.64
C ALA A 10 20.63 4.18 -1.24
N LYS A 11 20.60 3.28 -2.24
CA LYS A 11 19.40 2.88 -3.00
C LYS A 11 18.25 2.39 -2.12
N TYR A 12 18.54 1.69 -1.04
CA TYR A 12 17.54 1.30 -0.05
C TYR A 12 17.00 2.55 0.67
N SER A 13 15.88 3.06 0.16
CA SER A 13 15.25 4.28 0.65
C SER A 13 13.76 4.27 0.45
N ARG A 14 13.09 5.16 1.20
CA ARG A 14 11.73 5.62 0.88
C ARG A 14 11.70 7.12 0.59
N PRO A 15 10.66 7.62 -0.09
CA PRO A 15 10.43 9.07 -0.20
C PRO A 15 10.25 9.74 1.17
N PHE A 16 10.61 11.02 1.24
CA PHE A 16 10.34 11.89 2.39
C PHE A 16 8.84 12.06 2.60
N ASP A 17 8.37 11.79 3.82
CA ASP A 17 6.97 11.92 4.19
C ASP A 17 6.71 13.30 4.82
N VAL A 18 6.14 14.19 4.02
CA VAL A 18 5.81 15.56 4.43
C VAL A 18 4.66 15.65 5.44
N HIS A 19 4.02 14.52 5.81
CA HIS A 19 2.83 14.49 6.67
C HIS A 19 3.09 13.96 8.08
N ARG A 20 4.35 13.73 8.46
CA ARG A 20 4.72 13.31 9.82
C ARG A 20 4.59 14.47 10.81
N TRP A 21 3.81 14.27 11.87
CA TRP A 21 3.51 15.29 12.86
C TRP A 21 3.45 14.76 14.29
N SER A 22 3.48 15.68 15.24
CA SER A 22 3.32 15.39 16.66
C SER A 22 2.97 16.66 17.44
N ASP A 23 2.03 16.53 18.35
CA ASP A 23 1.64 17.57 19.30
C ASP A 23 2.17 17.29 20.72
N TYR A 24 2.88 16.17 20.92
CA TYR A 24 3.44 15.79 22.22
C TYR A 24 4.46 16.84 22.72
N PRO A 25 4.37 17.29 23.99
CA PRO A 25 5.30 18.25 24.57
C PRO A 25 6.77 17.82 24.46
N GLU A 26 7.06 16.53 24.59
CA GLU A 26 8.39 15.92 24.48
C GLU A 26 9.00 16.18 23.11
N VAL A 27 8.22 15.96 22.05
CA VAL A 27 8.65 16.23 20.67
C VAL A 27 8.90 17.72 20.48
N ASN A 28 8.01 18.58 20.97
CA ASN A 28 8.18 20.04 20.88
C ASN A 28 9.45 20.51 21.61
N LYS A 29 9.76 19.93 22.77
CA LYS A 29 11.00 20.22 23.52
C LYS A 29 12.24 19.75 22.77
N ALA A 30 12.22 18.56 22.17
CA ALA A 30 13.34 18.05 21.37
C ALA A 30 13.62 18.90 20.12
N VAL A 31 12.57 19.26 19.38
CA VAL A 31 12.67 20.16 18.22
C VAL A 31 13.25 21.51 18.62
N GLU A 32 12.79 22.08 19.74
CA GLU A 32 13.29 23.37 20.25
C GLU A 32 14.76 23.30 20.67
N ALA A 33 15.20 22.18 21.26
CA ALA A 33 16.60 21.98 21.62
C ALA A 33 17.51 21.94 20.40
N ILE A 34 17.12 21.17 19.37
CA ILE A 34 17.86 21.14 18.09
C ILE A 34 17.86 22.53 17.47
N ARG A 35 16.70 23.21 17.43
CA ARG A 35 16.59 24.58 16.90
C ARG A 35 17.60 25.54 17.53
N ARG A 36 17.74 25.53 18.87
CA ARG A 36 18.68 26.39 19.59
C ARG A 36 20.14 26.11 19.21
N GLU A 37 20.50 24.84 19.04
CA GLU A 37 21.84 24.46 18.61
C GLU A 37 22.13 24.88 17.16
N LEU A 38 21.16 24.73 16.25
CA LEU A 38 21.30 25.17 14.86
C LEU A 38 21.50 26.70 14.76
N VAL A 39 20.82 27.47 15.61
CA VAL A 39 21.00 28.93 15.68
C VAL A 39 22.37 29.29 16.28
N ALA A 40 22.81 28.58 17.32
CA ALA A 40 24.10 28.85 17.97
C ALA A 40 25.30 28.56 17.06
N THR A 41 25.18 27.53 16.20
CA THR A 41 26.25 27.13 15.27
C THR A 41 26.27 27.96 13.98
N ASN A 42 25.20 28.74 13.69
CA ASN A 42 25.14 29.65 12.55
C ASN A 42 24.38 30.95 12.92
N PRO A 43 25.02 31.89 13.64
CA PRO A 43 24.35 33.04 14.29
C PRO A 43 23.66 34.01 13.33
N ILE A 44 23.92 33.91 12.01
CA ILE A 44 23.30 34.75 10.98
C ILE A 44 21.90 34.23 10.57
N LYS A 45 21.56 32.98 10.88
CA LYS A 45 20.26 32.36 10.51
C LYS A 45 19.34 32.25 11.74
N LYS A 46 18.37 33.16 11.88
CA LYS A 46 17.20 32.92 12.73
C LYS A 46 16.39 31.75 12.16
N VAL A 47 16.10 30.73 12.97
CA VAL A 47 15.11 29.71 12.62
C VAL A 47 13.71 30.26 12.92
N THR A 48 12.98 30.60 11.87
CA THR A 48 11.58 31.05 11.86
C THR A 48 10.62 29.93 12.30
N ASP A 49 9.39 30.28 12.68
CA ASP A 49 8.34 29.28 13.01
C ASP A 49 8.07 28.32 11.85
N LYS A 50 8.15 28.82 10.61
CA LYS A 50 8.07 27.99 9.41
C LYS A 50 9.18 26.94 9.38
N GLN A 51 10.43 27.34 9.59
CA GLN A 51 11.54 26.38 9.64
C GLN A 51 11.43 25.43 10.85
N LYS A 52 10.88 25.87 11.99
CA LYS A 52 10.62 24.99 13.15
C LYS A 52 9.62 23.89 12.82
N LYS A 53 8.56 24.23 12.08
CA LYS A 53 7.58 23.25 11.56
C LYS A 53 8.27 22.23 10.64
N HIS A 54 9.06 22.68 9.67
CA HIS A 54 9.81 21.80 8.77
C HIS A 54 10.82 20.93 9.51
N LEU A 55 11.52 21.50 10.50
CA LEU A 55 12.44 20.77 11.37
C LEU A 55 11.73 19.63 12.10
N LYS A 56 10.53 19.88 12.64
CA LYS A 56 9.71 18.82 13.25
C LYS A 56 9.42 17.69 12.25
N VAL A 57 8.92 18.01 11.06
CA VAL A 57 8.59 16.99 10.04
C VAL A 57 9.82 16.17 9.67
N VAL A 58 10.95 16.82 9.40
CA VAL A 58 12.23 16.15 9.05
C VAL A 58 12.69 15.22 10.16
N ILE A 59 12.70 15.68 11.41
CA ILE A 59 13.14 14.88 12.56
C ILE A 59 12.24 13.66 12.76
N LEU A 60 10.91 13.83 12.70
CA LEU A 60 9.98 12.74 12.91
C LEU A 60 10.05 11.72 11.78
N ASP A 61 10.18 12.17 10.52
CA ASP A 61 10.30 11.25 9.40
C ASP A 61 11.60 10.44 9.47
N LEU A 62 12.72 11.08 9.81
CA LEU A 62 14.00 10.41 10.08
C LEU A 62 13.91 9.41 11.21
N TYR A 63 13.17 9.73 12.29
CA TYR A 63 12.99 8.82 13.42
C TYR A 63 12.17 7.59 13.02
N VAL A 64 11.07 7.77 12.29
CA VAL A 64 10.26 6.65 11.79
C VAL A 64 11.07 5.78 10.82
N ALA A 65 11.84 6.36 9.90
CA ALA A 65 12.72 5.58 9.02
C ALA A 65 13.74 4.75 9.81
N TRP A 66 14.35 5.35 10.84
CA TRP A 66 15.32 4.66 11.70
C TRP A 66 14.70 3.51 12.51
N LEU A 67 13.46 3.67 12.98
CA LEU A 67 12.70 2.61 13.66
C LEU A 67 12.39 1.43 12.73
N SER A 68 12.13 1.69 11.45
CA SER A 68 11.96 0.62 10.45
C SER A 68 13.27 -0.12 10.19
N ASP A 69 14.34 0.63 9.91
CA ASP A 69 15.69 0.09 9.73
C ASP A 69 16.72 1.23 9.88
N PRO A 70 17.70 1.13 10.80
CA PRO A 70 18.76 2.12 10.94
C PRO A 70 19.60 2.37 9.69
N GLU A 71 19.58 1.46 8.70
CA GLU A 71 20.26 1.66 7.41
C GLU A 71 19.42 2.39 6.37
N LEU A 72 18.11 2.54 6.59
CA LEU A 72 17.17 3.10 5.63
C LEU A 72 17.43 4.59 5.36
N TRP A 73 17.54 4.94 4.09
CA TRP A 73 17.64 6.32 3.64
C TRP A 73 16.26 6.94 3.37
N ILE A 74 16.20 8.26 3.50
CA ILE A 74 15.07 9.05 3.01
C ILE A 74 15.51 9.81 1.77
N GLY A 75 14.88 9.54 0.64
CA GLY A 75 15.05 10.28 -0.61
C GLY A 75 14.21 11.54 -0.62
N TYR A 76 14.79 12.65 -1.06
CA TYR A 76 14.09 13.93 -1.19
C TYR A 76 14.63 14.74 -2.36
N SER A 77 13.76 15.56 -2.94
CA SER A 77 14.13 16.43 -4.05
C SER A 77 14.88 17.67 -3.60
N ARG A 78 15.73 18.21 -4.47
CA ARG A 78 16.28 19.56 -4.32
C ARG A 78 15.86 20.49 -5.45
N ASP A 79 14.83 20.10 -6.21
CA ASP A 79 14.10 20.98 -7.11
C ASP A 79 12.97 21.68 -6.36
N HIS A 80 12.81 22.97 -6.59
CA HIS A 80 11.74 23.76 -5.98
C HIS A 80 10.34 23.43 -6.52
N HIS A 81 10.24 22.93 -7.77
CA HIS A 81 8.95 22.58 -8.38
C HIS A 81 8.26 21.41 -7.67
N ASP A 82 9.03 20.56 -6.99
CA ASP A 82 8.50 19.40 -6.25
C ASP A 82 7.88 19.77 -4.89
N TYR A 83 7.90 21.06 -4.51
CA TYR A 83 7.41 21.54 -3.22
C TYR A 83 6.34 22.62 -3.37
N GLN A 84 5.26 22.27 -4.06
CA GLN A 84 4.07 23.12 -4.18
C GLN A 84 3.39 23.26 -2.80
N VAL A 85 3.44 24.46 -2.23
CA VAL A 85 2.99 24.72 -0.85
C VAL A 85 1.48 24.60 -0.71
N ASP A 86 0.75 24.99 -1.76
CA ASP A 86 -0.72 25.06 -1.75
C ASP A 86 -1.36 23.82 -2.39
N SER A 87 -0.55 22.82 -2.79
CA SER A 87 -1.09 21.57 -3.32
C SER A 87 -1.85 20.82 -2.23
N ARG A 88 -2.96 20.18 -2.64
CA ARG A 88 -3.74 19.30 -1.77
C ARG A 88 -2.92 18.12 -1.20
N TYR A 89 -1.81 17.76 -1.83
CA TYR A 89 -0.89 16.71 -1.36
C TYR A 89 0.21 17.20 -0.42
N ASN A 90 0.21 18.49 -0.07
CA ASN A 90 1.18 19.09 0.86
C ASN A 90 0.44 19.81 2.00
N LYS A 91 -0.33 19.07 2.79
CA LYS A 91 -1.21 19.64 3.84
C LYS A 91 -0.44 20.29 4.98
N LEU A 92 0.82 19.94 5.15
CA LEU A 92 1.73 20.64 6.06
C LEU A 92 2.48 21.79 5.37
N HIS A 93 2.11 22.26 4.18
CA HIS A 93 2.67 23.46 3.55
C HIS A 93 4.22 23.48 3.55
N ILE A 94 4.82 22.33 3.32
CA ILE A 94 6.26 22.13 3.36
C ILE A 94 6.87 22.73 2.09
N GLY A 95 7.30 23.99 2.19
CA GLY A 95 7.97 24.72 1.11
C GLY A 95 9.48 24.47 1.00
N TYR A 96 9.97 24.51 -0.24
CA TYR A 96 11.36 24.24 -0.65
C TYR A 96 12.43 24.93 0.20
N ARG A 97 12.46 26.27 0.20
CA ARG A 97 13.58 27.05 0.79
C ARG A 97 13.80 26.72 2.27
N ALA A 98 12.71 26.65 3.04
CA ALA A 98 12.78 26.34 4.47
C ALA A 98 13.20 24.89 4.71
N LEU A 99 12.70 23.95 3.90
CA LEU A 99 13.06 22.52 4.02
C LEU A 99 14.55 22.31 3.78
N ILE A 100 15.06 22.84 2.68
CA ILE A 100 16.46 22.67 2.28
C ILE A 100 17.41 23.30 3.31
N GLN A 101 17.08 24.49 3.82
CA GLN A 101 17.88 25.11 4.88
C GLN A 101 17.90 24.28 6.16
N VAL A 102 16.77 23.68 6.56
CA VAL A 102 16.70 22.78 7.72
C VAL A 102 17.58 21.56 7.51
N ILE A 103 17.49 20.90 6.35
CA ILE A 103 18.26 19.68 6.07
C ILE A 103 19.76 19.99 6.02
N ASP A 104 20.17 21.07 5.34
CA ASP A 104 21.59 21.46 5.26
C ASP A 104 22.13 21.79 6.67
N SER A 105 21.38 22.55 7.48
CA SER A 105 21.77 22.84 8.87
C SER A 105 21.86 21.59 9.75
N LEU A 106 20.95 20.62 9.61
CA LEU A 106 21.04 19.35 10.33
C LEU A 106 22.28 18.54 9.91
N ALA A 107 22.65 18.59 8.63
CA ALA A 107 23.83 17.91 8.10
C ALA A 107 25.10 18.55 8.66
N ASP A 108 25.21 19.88 8.59
CA ASP A 108 26.35 20.67 9.08
C ASP A 108 26.56 20.47 10.59
N SER A 109 25.48 20.41 11.38
CA SER A 109 25.55 20.15 12.83
C SER A 109 25.70 18.66 13.18
N GLY A 110 25.85 17.77 12.20
CA GLY A 110 26.13 16.34 12.43
C GLY A 110 24.95 15.51 12.95
N TYR A 111 23.71 16.03 12.87
CA TYR A 111 22.50 15.30 13.23
C TYR A 111 22.12 14.24 12.19
N ILE A 112 22.45 14.48 10.93
CA ILE A 112 22.15 13.56 9.83
C ILE A 112 23.39 13.24 9.00
N GLU A 113 23.35 12.08 8.36
CA GLU A 113 24.17 11.76 7.21
C GLU A 113 23.42 12.23 5.95
N HIS A 114 24.13 12.87 5.03
CA HIS A 114 23.53 13.48 3.86
C HIS A 114 24.37 13.16 2.61
N LYS A 115 23.72 12.63 1.58
CA LYS A 115 24.29 12.38 0.26
C LYS A 115 23.56 13.26 -0.75
N LYS A 116 24.30 14.19 -1.38
CA LYS A 116 23.73 15.09 -2.39
C LYS A 116 23.47 14.34 -3.69
N GLY A 117 22.28 14.52 -4.24
CA GLY A 117 21.88 13.95 -5.52
C GLY A 117 22.66 14.53 -6.70
N PHE A 118 22.53 13.90 -7.86
CA PHE A 118 23.09 14.36 -9.13
C PHE A 118 22.22 13.92 -10.31
N ASN A 119 22.38 14.58 -11.44
CA ASN A 119 21.77 14.18 -12.71
C ASN A 119 22.84 14.28 -13.81
N ASP A 120 23.29 13.13 -14.31
CA ASP A 120 24.23 13.05 -15.43
C ASP A 120 23.45 12.93 -16.75
N ARG A 121 23.26 14.08 -17.42
CA ARG A 121 22.52 14.18 -18.68
C ARG A 121 23.11 13.35 -19.82
N ARG A 122 24.40 13.01 -19.77
CA ARG A 122 25.07 12.23 -20.83
C ARG A 122 24.74 10.75 -20.72
N THR A 123 24.63 10.23 -19.50
CA THR A 123 24.32 8.82 -19.25
C THR A 123 22.83 8.58 -18.96
N GLY A 124 22.06 9.64 -18.70
CA GLY A 124 20.68 9.56 -18.23
C GLY A 124 20.55 9.09 -16.78
N ILE A 125 21.67 8.92 -16.06
CA ILE A 125 21.69 8.43 -14.68
C ILE A 125 21.52 9.62 -13.73
N GLY A 126 20.47 9.57 -12.91
CA GLY A 126 20.23 10.53 -11.85
C GLY A 126 19.89 9.87 -10.52
N PHE A 127 20.24 10.53 -9.43
CA PHE A 127 19.84 10.16 -8.08
C PHE A 127 19.37 11.40 -7.33
N GLN A 128 18.22 11.30 -6.67
CA GLN A 128 17.76 12.31 -5.72
C GLN A 128 18.69 12.38 -4.50
N SER A 129 18.63 13.50 -3.76
CA SER A 129 19.39 13.64 -2.52
C SER A 129 18.82 12.72 -1.45
N ARG A 130 19.67 12.26 -0.53
CA ARG A 130 19.29 11.29 0.49
C ARG A 130 19.80 11.72 1.86
N MET A 131 19.01 11.48 2.88
CA MET A 131 19.35 11.74 4.28
C MET A 131 19.04 10.54 5.17
N ARG A 132 19.79 10.40 6.27
CA ARG A 132 19.56 9.36 7.28
C ARG A 132 19.97 9.88 8.65
N ALA A 133 19.27 9.45 9.69
CA ALA A 133 19.56 9.87 11.06
C ALA A 133 20.94 9.36 11.52
N LYS A 134 21.74 10.23 12.15
CA LYS A 134 22.93 9.78 12.90
C LYS A 134 22.56 9.46 14.34
N LYS A 135 23.44 8.72 15.03
CA LYS A 135 23.31 8.42 16.47
C LYS A 135 23.05 9.67 17.32
N LYS A 136 23.68 10.81 16.98
CA LYS A 136 23.44 12.10 17.65
C LYS A 136 21.95 12.48 17.69
N LEU A 137 21.24 12.35 16.57
CA LEU A 137 19.81 12.63 16.49
C LEU A 137 18.99 11.62 17.29
N ILE A 138 19.28 10.33 17.12
CA ILE A 138 18.54 9.25 17.78
C ILE A 138 18.69 9.30 19.30
N ASN A 139 19.90 9.51 19.82
CA ASN A 139 20.14 9.61 21.26
C ASN A 139 19.40 10.82 21.85
N LEU A 140 19.31 11.93 21.12
CA LEU A 140 18.51 13.07 21.55
C LEU A 140 17.03 12.71 21.61
N ILE A 141 16.47 12.13 20.54
CA ILE A 141 15.05 11.78 20.44
C ILE A 141 14.66 10.73 21.48
N LYS A 142 15.34 9.58 21.49
CA LYS A 142 14.98 8.39 22.26
C LYS A 142 15.47 8.45 23.70
N ASP A 143 16.74 8.80 23.92
CA ASP A 143 17.35 8.65 25.24
C ASP A 143 17.16 9.91 26.11
N ARG A 144 17.28 11.11 25.50
CA ARG A 144 17.16 12.38 26.24
C ARG A 144 15.73 12.87 26.39
N TYR A 145 14.93 12.80 25.32
CA TYR A 145 13.55 13.29 25.30
C TYR A 145 12.50 12.19 25.40
N ASN A 146 12.92 10.91 25.46
CA ASN A 146 12.03 9.75 25.60
C ASN A 146 10.90 9.69 24.55
N ILE A 147 11.17 10.16 23.33
CA ILE A 147 10.18 10.15 22.26
C ILE A 147 9.99 8.72 21.77
N ARG A 148 8.74 8.24 21.80
CA ARG A 148 8.32 6.90 21.36
C ARG A 148 7.62 6.95 20.01
N GLN A 149 7.48 5.80 19.35
CA GLN A 149 6.87 5.77 18.01
C GLN A 149 5.43 6.30 18.01
N TYR A 150 4.63 5.98 19.03
CA TYR A 150 3.25 6.44 19.15
C TYR A 150 3.12 7.97 19.24
N MET A 151 4.21 8.66 19.63
CA MET A 151 4.27 10.12 19.63
C MET A 151 4.44 10.69 18.21
N THR A 152 4.70 9.84 17.21
CA THR A 152 4.71 10.21 15.79
C THR A 152 3.39 9.81 15.16
N LYS A 153 2.65 10.80 14.66
CA LYS A 153 1.35 10.60 14.00
C LYS A 153 1.44 11.08 12.56
N ARG A 154 0.51 10.63 11.72
CA ARG A 154 0.24 11.29 10.43
C ARG A 154 -0.81 12.36 10.68
N THR A 155 -0.73 13.49 9.96
CA THR A 155 -1.78 14.52 10.10
C THR A 155 -3.12 13.97 9.62
N ASN A 156 -4.18 14.17 10.40
CA ASN A 156 -5.55 13.76 10.06
C ASN A 156 -6.09 14.50 8.82
N THR A 157 -5.41 15.56 8.38
CA THR A 157 -5.77 16.33 7.18
C THR A 157 -5.16 15.80 5.89
N GLU A 158 -4.31 14.76 5.99
CA GLU A 158 -3.63 14.14 4.85
C GLU A 158 -4.63 13.61 3.82
N GLU A 159 -4.44 13.98 2.55
CA GLU A 159 -5.29 13.48 1.47
C GLU A 159 -5.09 11.96 1.27
N VAL A 160 -6.18 11.21 1.29
CA VAL A 160 -6.19 9.75 1.12
C VAL A 160 -6.47 9.31 -0.32
N ILE A 161 -6.91 10.24 -1.18
CA ILE A 161 -7.16 10.00 -2.60
C ILE A 161 -6.07 10.67 -3.44
N LEU A 162 -5.29 9.86 -4.16
CA LEU A 162 -4.24 10.31 -5.06
C LEU A 162 -4.74 10.25 -6.49
N LEU A 163 -4.64 11.36 -7.23
CA LEU A 163 -4.95 11.43 -8.65
C LEU A 163 -3.65 11.70 -9.40
N LYS A 164 -3.32 10.83 -10.36
CA LYS A 164 -2.14 10.99 -11.21
C LYS A 164 -2.54 11.33 -12.63
N ASP A 165 -1.73 12.10 -13.32
CA ASP A 165 -1.81 12.29 -14.77
C ASP A 165 -1.29 11.03 -15.53
N SER A 166 -1.23 11.11 -16.86
CA SER A 166 -0.72 10.04 -17.74
C SER A 166 0.79 9.81 -17.61
N GLU A 167 1.52 10.76 -17.03
CA GLU A 167 2.97 10.64 -16.78
C GLU A 167 3.24 10.07 -15.38
N GLY A 168 2.21 9.91 -14.54
CA GLY A 168 2.29 9.40 -13.18
C GLY A 168 2.53 10.48 -12.12
N ASN A 169 2.50 11.77 -12.49
CA ASN A 169 2.65 12.88 -11.56
C ASN A 169 1.33 13.12 -10.82
N LEU A 170 1.40 13.50 -9.54
CA LEU A 170 0.22 13.87 -8.77
C LEU A 170 -0.35 15.21 -9.27
N ILE A 171 -1.65 15.25 -9.50
CA ILE A 171 -2.36 16.45 -9.94
C ILE A 171 -3.49 16.81 -8.98
N ASP A 172 -3.64 18.10 -8.72
CA ASP A 172 -4.70 18.60 -7.86
C ASP A 172 -6.08 18.44 -8.54
N TYR A 173 -7.14 18.27 -7.73
CA TYR A 173 -8.52 18.13 -8.21
C TYR A 173 -9.51 18.85 -7.30
N GLN A 174 -10.65 19.22 -7.87
CA GLN A 174 -11.78 19.81 -7.15
C GLN A 174 -12.64 18.71 -6.51
N ASP A 175 -13.00 18.91 -5.24
CA ASP A 175 -13.87 17.96 -4.55
C ASP A 175 -15.27 17.95 -5.18
N ASN A 176 -15.81 16.74 -5.32
CA ASN A 176 -17.20 16.46 -5.67
C ASN A 176 -17.78 15.39 -4.73
N ASP A 177 -19.08 15.13 -4.84
CA ASP A 177 -19.78 14.16 -3.99
C ASP A 177 -19.13 12.77 -3.97
N ASN A 178 -18.63 12.32 -5.13
CA ASN A 178 -17.96 11.03 -5.24
C ASN A 178 -16.64 11.01 -4.47
N THR A 179 -15.78 12.02 -4.65
CA THR A 179 -14.49 12.11 -3.93
C THR A 179 -14.67 12.33 -2.44
N MET A 180 -15.72 13.05 -2.02
CA MET A 180 -16.05 13.22 -0.60
C MET A 180 -16.50 11.90 0.01
N ARG A 181 -17.38 11.15 -0.68
CA ARG A 181 -17.81 9.82 -0.25
C ARG A 181 -16.65 8.84 -0.14
N MET A 182 -15.80 8.77 -1.16
CA MET A 182 -14.59 7.91 -1.15
C MET A 182 -13.68 8.24 0.04
N ARG A 183 -13.53 9.53 0.37
CA ARG A 183 -12.71 9.98 1.50
C ARG A 183 -13.28 9.51 2.82
N ILE A 184 -14.58 9.73 3.06
CA ILE A 184 -15.29 9.29 4.27
C ILE A 184 -15.17 7.77 4.46
N GLN A 185 -15.41 7.01 3.38
CA GLN A 185 -15.35 5.54 3.41
C GLN A 185 -13.93 5.03 3.69
N LEU A 186 -12.92 5.58 3.01
CA LEU A 186 -11.54 5.20 3.23
C LEU A 186 -11.04 5.62 4.61
N GLU A 187 -11.49 6.76 5.14
CA GLU A 187 -11.19 7.14 6.53
C GLU A 187 -11.78 6.16 7.54
N ALA A 188 -13.00 5.67 7.33
CA ALA A 188 -13.60 4.62 8.19
C ALA A 188 -12.75 3.34 8.17
N ILE A 189 -12.35 2.88 6.98
CA ILE A 189 -11.46 1.72 6.82
C ILE A 189 -10.12 1.97 7.54
N ASN A 190 -9.49 3.11 7.29
CA ASN A 190 -8.20 3.47 7.86
C ASN A 190 -8.22 3.53 9.38
N GLN A 191 -9.27 4.12 9.97
CA GLN A 191 -9.44 4.15 11.42
C GLN A 191 -9.50 2.75 12.01
N ARG A 192 -10.23 1.82 11.36
CA ARG A 192 -10.30 0.43 11.84
C ARG A 192 -8.94 -0.28 11.76
N LEU A 193 -8.18 -0.05 10.68
CA LEU A 193 -6.83 -0.59 10.51
C LEU A 193 -5.84 -0.01 11.53
N GLU A 194 -5.93 1.29 11.80
CA GLU A 194 -5.08 1.98 12.79
C GLU A 194 -5.30 1.48 14.22
N ARG A 195 -6.53 1.07 14.55
CA ARG A 195 -6.92 0.48 15.84
C ARG A 195 -6.71 -1.03 15.94
N SER A 196 -6.21 -1.66 14.89
CA SER A 196 -5.92 -3.10 14.89
C SER A 196 -4.43 -3.34 15.14
N LEU A 197 -4.12 -4.35 15.96
CA LEU A 197 -2.75 -4.84 16.13
C LEU A 197 -2.43 -5.75 14.95
N ILE A 198 -1.75 -5.20 13.95
CA ILE A 198 -1.36 -5.91 12.73
C ILE A 198 0.16 -6.11 12.77
N ASP A 199 0.59 -7.37 12.85
CA ASP A 199 2.01 -7.72 13.03
C ASP A 199 2.38 -9.01 12.27
N LEU A 200 3.68 -9.35 12.21
CA LEU A 200 4.20 -10.63 11.73
C LEU A 200 4.64 -11.51 12.91
N ASP A 201 4.10 -12.73 12.93
CA ASP A 201 4.46 -13.81 13.85
C ASP A 201 5.65 -14.59 13.30
N ILE A 202 6.81 -13.95 13.32
CA ILE A 202 8.11 -14.48 12.86
C ILE A 202 9.19 -14.17 13.89
N SER A 203 10.20 -15.03 13.97
CA SER A 203 11.33 -14.85 14.88
C SER A 203 12.17 -13.60 14.52
N ASP A 204 12.98 -13.14 15.47
CA ASP A 204 13.91 -12.03 15.25
C ASP A 204 14.90 -12.34 14.11
N SER A 205 15.26 -13.62 13.94
CA SER A 205 16.14 -14.09 12.86
C SER A 205 15.49 -13.98 11.48
N GLU A 206 14.21 -14.35 11.38
CA GLU A 206 13.43 -14.30 10.14
C GLU A 206 13.11 -12.87 9.74
N LEU A 207 12.85 -11.99 10.72
CA LEU A 207 12.68 -10.56 10.48
C LEU A 207 13.97 -9.95 9.90
N LYS A 208 15.13 -10.28 10.44
CA LYS A 208 16.42 -9.83 9.91
C LYS A 208 16.62 -10.27 8.46
N GLU A 209 16.22 -11.49 8.12
CA GLU A 209 16.28 -11.96 6.73
C GLU A 209 15.29 -11.22 5.82
N LEU A 210 14.07 -10.98 6.29
CA LEU A 210 13.08 -10.19 5.55
C LEU A 210 13.60 -8.77 5.27
N VAL A 211 14.16 -8.09 6.27
CA VAL A 211 14.75 -6.75 6.12
C VAL A 211 15.92 -6.77 5.12
N LYS A 212 16.79 -7.79 5.15
CA LYS A 212 17.87 -7.94 4.15
C LYS A 212 17.33 -8.06 2.73
N ARG A 213 16.18 -8.69 2.51
CA ARG A 213 15.56 -8.76 1.18
C ARG A 213 15.11 -7.38 0.70
N PHE A 214 14.49 -6.57 1.57
CA PHE A 214 14.15 -5.18 1.25
C PHE A 214 15.39 -4.33 0.92
N ARG A 215 16.52 -4.52 1.64
CA ARG A 215 17.78 -3.85 1.30
C ARG A 215 18.32 -4.22 -0.09
N LYS A 216 18.15 -5.48 -0.50
CA LYS A 216 18.61 -6.00 -1.80
C LYS A 216 17.69 -5.64 -2.96
N ASP A 217 16.41 -5.43 -2.69
CA ASP A 217 15.36 -5.10 -3.67
C ASP A 217 14.65 -3.80 -3.28
N PRO A 218 15.29 -2.63 -3.45
CA PRO A 218 14.74 -1.34 -3.03
C PRO A 218 13.42 -0.97 -3.72
N ASP A 219 13.14 -1.53 -4.90
CA ASP A 219 11.91 -1.29 -5.65
C ASP A 219 10.69 -1.93 -4.97
N ARG A 220 10.90 -2.88 -4.05
CA ARG A 220 9.86 -3.49 -3.21
C ARG A 220 9.30 -2.52 -2.15
N GLY A 221 10.04 -1.46 -1.83
CA GLY A 221 9.66 -0.50 -0.78
C GLY A 221 10.39 -0.74 0.54
N THR A 222 9.68 -0.59 1.66
CA THR A 222 10.27 -0.62 3.00
C THR A 222 9.34 -1.25 4.02
N LEU A 223 9.89 -2.01 4.97
CA LEU A 223 9.11 -2.62 6.04
C LEU A 223 8.89 -1.62 7.20
N ASP A 224 7.74 -0.94 7.19
CA ASP A 224 7.28 -0.06 8.28
C ASP A 224 5.94 -0.59 8.84
N PHE A 225 6.00 -1.28 9.98
CA PHE A 225 4.82 -1.85 10.65
C PHE A 225 3.81 -0.79 11.11
N SER A 226 4.22 0.47 11.29
CA SER A 226 3.29 1.56 11.62
C SER A 226 2.46 2.01 10.42
N ARG A 227 2.86 1.64 9.20
CA ARG A 227 2.19 2.03 7.96
C ARG A 227 0.98 1.15 7.68
N LYS A 228 -0.13 1.49 8.33
CA LYS A 228 -1.43 0.80 8.24
C LYS A 228 -2.51 1.60 7.47
N ARG A 229 -2.32 2.90 7.27
CA ARG A 229 -3.24 3.75 6.47
C ARG A 229 -3.08 3.45 4.98
N LEU A 230 -4.20 3.10 4.38
CA LEU A 230 -4.38 2.94 2.95
C LEU A 230 -4.63 4.29 2.26
N ARG A 231 -4.25 4.35 0.99
CA ARG A 231 -4.62 5.41 0.05
C ARG A 231 -5.25 4.83 -1.20
N ARG A 232 -6.15 5.56 -1.83
CA ARG A 232 -6.77 5.22 -3.12
C ARG A 232 -6.00 5.91 -4.24
N VAL A 233 -5.54 5.19 -5.26
CA VAL A 233 -4.71 5.76 -6.33
C VAL A 233 -5.40 5.64 -7.69
N PHE A 234 -5.77 6.79 -8.24
CA PHE A 234 -6.33 6.97 -9.57
C PHE A 234 -5.28 7.46 -10.55
N ASN A 235 -5.45 7.16 -11.83
CA ASN A 235 -4.48 7.43 -12.89
C ASN A 235 -5.12 8.20 -14.05
N ASN A 236 -4.28 8.71 -14.96
CA ASN A 236 -4.69 9.36 -16.21
C ASN A 236 -5.69 10.53 -16.02
N GLY A 237 -5.65 11.20 -14.87
CA GLY A 237 -6.58 12.29 -14.51
C GLY A 237 -8.03 11.86 -14.38
N SER A 238 -8.31 10.55 -14.25
CA SER A 238 -9.65 9.98 -14.22
C SER A 238 -9.94 9.23 -12.92
N PHE A 239 -11.11 9.52 -12.31
CA PHE A 239 -11.63 8.76 -11.17
C PHE A 239 -12.26 7.41 -11.54
N GLU A 240 -12.21 7.04 -12.83
CA GLU A 240 -12.68 5.75 -13.35
C GLU A 240 -11.53 4.84 -13.81
N GLU A 241 -10.28 5.25 -13.55
CA GLU A 241 -9.08 4.50 -13.95
C GLU A 241 -8.13 4.31 -12.76
N GLY A 242 -7.83 3.06 -12.42
CA GLY A 242 -7.06 2.69 -11.23
C GLY A 242 -7.97 2.53 -10.02
N GLY A 243 -7.85 3.36 -9.00
CA GLY A 243 -8.71 3.35 -7.81
C GLY A 243 -8.34 2.31 -6.76
N ARG A 244 -7.34 1.45 -6.97
CA ARG A 244 -6.89 0.45 -5.99
C ARG A 244 -6.36 1.07 -4.69
N PHE A 245 -6.43 0.28 -3.61
CA PHE A 245 -5.91 0.64 -2.30
C PHE A 245 -4.43 0.24 -2.15
N TYR A 246 -3.60 1.19 -1.71
CA TYR A 246 -2.16 1.05 -1.55
C TYR A 246 -1.68 1.53 -0.18
N HIS A 247 -0.39 1.32 0.10
CA HIS A 247 0.40 1.79 1.25
C HIS A 247 0.34 0.92 2.52
N GLY A 248 -0.51 -0.11 2.60
CA GLY A 248 -0.46 -1.05 3.71
C GLY A 248 0.81 -1.89 3.65
N TRP A 249 1.60 -1.97 4.72
CA TRP A 249 2.89 -2.68 4.71
C TRP A 249 2.76 -4.16 4.29
N TRP A 250 1.61 -4.78 4.57
CA TRP A 250 1.31 -6.18 4.20
C TRP A 250 1.26 -6.41 2.68
N GLN A 251 1.09 -5.34 1.89
CA GLN A 251 1.07 -5.41 0.43
C GLN A 251 2.50 -5.55 -0.15
N GLU A 252 3.51 -5.02 0.56
CA GLU A 252 4.91 -4.99 0.10
C GLU A 252 5.72 -6.22 0.51
N ILE A 253 5.31 -6.92 1.57
CA ILE A 253 6.01 -8.13 1.99
C ILE A 253 5.89 -9.25 0.94
N PRO A 254 6.93 -10.09 0.79
CA PRO A 254 6.87 -11.24 -0.10
C PRO A 254 5.69 -12.16 0.25
N ARG A 255 5.09 -12.77 -0.77
CA ARG A 255 3.85 -13.56 -0.64
C ARG A 255 3.97 -14.67 0.41
N GLU A 256 5.14 -15.30 0.51
CA GLU A 256 5.42 -16.37 1.46
C GLU A 256 5.42 -15.93 2.92
N TYR A 257 5.60 -14.63 3.19
CA TYR A 257 5.54 -14.06 4.54
C TYR A 257 4.12 -13.69 4.97
N ARG A 258 3.18 -13.52 4.03
CA ARG A 258 1.81 -13.09 4.34
C ARG A 258 1.05 -14.06 5.24
N LYS A 259 1.42 -15.35 5.22
CA LYS A 259 0.85 -16.38 6.11
C LYS A 259 1.16 -16.17 7.60
N PHE A 260 2.19 -15.37 7.90
CA PHE A 260 2.56 -15.03 9.27
C PHE A 260 1.92 -13.72 9.74
N ILE A 261 1.10 -13.07 8.91
CA ILE A 261 0.36 -11.89 9.35
C ILE A 261 -0.61 -12.30 10.45
N THR A 262 -0.62 -11.48 11.50
CA THR A 262 -1.57 -11.56 12.60
C THR A 262 -2.40 -10.30 12.67
N ILE A 263 -3.63 -10.46 13.16
CA ILE A 263 -4.52 -9.36 13.46
C ILE A 263 -5.05 -9.59 14.87
N ASN A 264 -4.79 -8.67 15.79
CA ASN A 264 -5.11 -8.76 17.23
C ASN A 264 -4.69 -10.11 17.80
N ASP A 265 -3.39 -10.43 17.64
CA ASP A 265 -2.77 -11.68 18.07
C ASP A 265 -3.42 -12.96 17.51
N SER A 266 -4.30 -12.87 16.50
CA SER A 266 -4.94 -14.01 15.85
C SER A 266 -4.28 -14.30 14.50
N LYS A 267 -4.15 -15.58 14.16
CA LYS A 267 -3.70 -16.00 12.82
C LYS A 267 -4.68 -15.50 11.76
N THR A 268 -4.20 -15.42 10.53
CA THR A 268 -4.99 -14.91 9.42
C THR A 268 -5.16 -15.94 8.31
N VAL A 269 -6.10 -15.64 7.44
CA VAL A 269 -6.38 -16.35 6.20
C VAL A 269 -6.54 -15.32 5.08
N GLU A 270 -6.02 -15.64 3.90
CA GLU A 270 -6.18 -14.84 2.69
C GLU A 270 -7.14 -15.56 1.73
N LEU A 271 -8.22 -14.87 1.32
CA LEU A 271 -9.11 -15.30 0.23
C LEU A 271 -8.92 -14.37 -0.98
N ASP A 272 -9.00 -14.92 -2.18
CA ASP A 272 -8.68 -14.26 -3.45
C ASP A 272 -9.79 -14.51 -4.48
N TYR A 273 -10.09 -13.49 -5.31
CA TYR A 273 -10.96 -13.67 -6.48
C TYR A 273 -10.20 -14.40 -7.60
N GLY A 274 -10.71 -15.57 -7.98
CA GLY A 274 -10.16 -16.37 -9.07
C GLY A 274 -10.40 -15.73 -10.44
N GLY A 275 -9.39 -15.05 -10.98
CA GLY A 275 -9.43 -14.52 -12.35
C GLY A 275 -10.36 -13.33 -12.52
N MET A 276 -10.42 -12.45 -11.52
CA MET A 276 -11.38 -11.35 -11.38
C MET A 276 -11.65 -10.57 -12.67
N HIS A 277 -10.60 -10.06 -13.34
CA HIS A 277 -10.76 -9.26 -14.55
C HIS A 277 -11.47 -10.01 -15.69
N LEU A 278 -11.11 -11.27 -15.94
CA LEU A 278 -11.77 -12.07 -16.97
C LEU A 278 -13.22 -12.32 -16.59
N ARG A 279 -13.50 -12.65 -15.31
CA ARG A 279 -14.88 -12.83 -14.83
C ARG A 279 -15.73 -11.58 -15.04
N MET A 280 -15.21 -10.40 -14.69
CA MET A 280 -15.90 -9.14 -14.95
C MET A 280 -16.24 -8.97 -16.43
N LEU A 281 -15.29 -9.23 -17.34
CA LEU A 281 -15.54 -9.12 -18.79
C LEU A 281 -16.61 -10.10 -19.28
N TYR A 282 -16.58 -11.35 -18.81
CA TYR A 282 -17.63 -12.32 -19.11
C TYR A 282 -19.00 -11.90 -18.53
N GLY A 283 -19.02 -11.36 -17.31
CA GLY A 283 -20.22 -10.81 -16.68
C GLY A 283 -20.80 -9.62 -17.42
N ILE A 284 -19.96 -8.71 -17.95
CA ILE A 284 -20.39 -7.61 -18.82
C ILE A 284 -21.08 -8.12 -20.09
N GLU A 285 -20.63 -9.27 -20.62
CA GLU A 285 -21.27 -9.92 -21.76
C GLU A 285 -22.48 -10.78 -21.40
N GLY A 286 -22.82 -10.91 -20.11
CA GLY A 286 -23.88 -11.80 -19.65
C GLY A 286 -23.58 -13.28 -19.88
N LEU A 287 -22.29 -13.67 -19.89
CA LEU A 287 -21.83 -15.02 -20.19
C LEU A 287 -21.08 -15.61 -19.00
N GLU A 288 -21.22 -16.91 -18.78
CA GLU A 288 -20.41 -17.64 -17.80
C GLU A 288 -18.95 -17.80 -18.29
N PRO A 289 -17.94 -17.48 -17.46
CA PRO A 289 -16.54 -17.69 -17.82
C PRO A 289 -16.18 -19.20 -17.87
N PRO A 290 -15.14 -19.59 -18.63
CA PRO A 290 -14.62 -20.95 -18.60
C PRO A 290 -14.18 -21.37 -17.18
N LYS A 291 -14.33 -22.66 -16.84
CA LYS A 291 -14.02 -23.23 -15.51
C LYS A 291 -12.63 -22.82 -14.97
N ASP A 292 -11.60 -22.94 -15.81
CA ASP A 292 -10.32 -22.25 -15.62
C ASP A 292 -10.04 -21.37 -16.84
N SER A 293 -10.13 -20.06 -16.65
CA SER A 293 -9.89 -19.08 -17.71
C SER A 293 -8.46 -19.11 -18.24
N TYR A 294 -7.49 -19.64 -17.50
CA TYR A 294 -6.08 -19.63 -17.90
C TYR A 294 -5.57 -20.97 -18.47
N ASP A 295 -6.40 -22.01 -18.46
CA ASP A 295 -6.07 -23.30 -19.09
C ASP A 295 -6.32 -23.23 -20.59
N ILE A 296 -5.32 -22.91 -21.40
CA ILE A 296 -5.50 -22.75 -22.85
C ILE A 296 -5.42 -24.07 -23.65
N GLY A 297 -5.43 -25.22 -22.97
CA GLY A 297 -5.34 -26.54 -23.63
C GLY A 297 -3.93 -26.88 -24.14
N ILE A 298 -2.90 -26.21 -23.61
CA ILE A 298 -1.49 -26.55 -23.85
C ILE A 298 -0.88 -27.04 -22.53
N PRO A 299 -0.64 -28.36 -22.37
CA PRO A 299 -0.16 -28.93 -21.11
C PRO A 299 1.17 -28.36 -20.61
N GLU A 300 2.12 -28.05 -21.51
CA GLU A 300 3.44 -27.52 -21.10
C GLU A 300 3.43 -26.01 -20.82
N ALA A 301 2.35 -25.29 -21.11
CA ALA A 301 2.31 -23.83 -20.95
C ALA A 301 2.13 -23.45 -19.47
N PRO A 302 3.10 -22.72 -18.86
CA PRO A 302 2.98 -22.34 -17.46
C PRO A 302 1.81 -21.36 -17.25
N ARG A 303 0.87 -21.72 -16.37
CA ARG A 303 -0.35 -20.94 -16.10
C ARG A 303 -0.08 -19.50 -15.67
N ASP A 304 1.01 -19.27 -14.94
CA ASP A 304 1.43 -17.93 -14.51
C ASP A 304 1.88 -17.06 -15.68
N ILE A 305 2.53 -17.65 -16.69
CA ILE A 305 2.90 -16.99 -17.94
C ILE A 305 1.64 -16.65 -18.74
N ILE A 306 0.69 -17.59 -18.88
CA ILE A 306 -0.59 -17.32 -19.55
C ILE A 306 -1.33 -16.17 -18.87
N LYS A 307 -1.40 -16.16 -17.53
CA LYS A 307 -2.01 -15.06 -16.77
C LYS A 307 -1.36 -13.70 -17.07
N LYS A 308 -0.03 -13.64 -17.12
CA LYS A 308 0.70 -12.40 -17.43
C LYS A 308 0.49 -11.96 -18.88
N ILE A 309 0.53 -12.88 -19.83
CA ILE A 309 0.23 -12.59 -21.24
C ILE A 309 -1.19 -12.04 -21.38
N THR A 310 -2.21 -12.74 -20.85
CA THR A 310 -3.61 -12.29 -20.93
C THR A 310 -3.80 -10.90 -20.30
N ASN A 311 -3.21 -10.64 -19.13
CA ASN A 311 -3.25 -9.31 -18.53
C ASN A 311 -2.54 -8.25 -19.39
N THR A 312 -1.42 -8.60 -20.03
CA THR A 312 -0.73 -7.69 -20.95
C THR A 312 -1.59 -7.36 -22.16
N LEU A 313 -2.30 -8.36 -22.72
CA LEU A 313 -3.21 -8.16 -23.84
C LEU A 313 -4.38 -7.25 -23.48
N LEU A 314 -4.88 -7.27 -22.24
CA LEU A 314 -5.95 -6.38 -21.77
C LEU A 314 -5.48 -4.94 -21.52
N ASN A 315 -4.22 -4.74 -21.11
CA ASN A 315 -3.68 -3.43 -20.77
C ASN A 315 -3.01 -2.72 -21.95
N ALA A 316 -2.55 -3.44 -22.97
CA ALA A 316 -1.98 -2.82 -24.15
C ALA A 316 -3.05 -2.09 -24.98
N GLU A 317 -2.66 -1.03 -25.69
CA GLU A 317 -3.52 -0.31 -26.64
C GLU A 317 -3.41 -0.84 -28.08
N SER A 318 -2.49 -1.79 -28.31
CA SER A 318 -2.33 -2.46 -29.60
C SER A 318 -1.68 -3.83 -29.45
N LEU A 319 -1.92 -4.71 -30.43
CA LEU A 319 -1.27 -6.02 -30.51
C LEU A 319 0.26 -5.88 -30.60
N GLN A 320 0.77 -4.86 -31.29
CA GLN A 320 2.21 -4.65 -31.43
C GLN A 320 2.86 -4.26 -30.11
N SER A 321 2.23 -3.35 -29.35
CA SER A 321 2.68 -3.00 -28.01
C SER A 321 2.65 -4.22 -27.06
N ALA A 322 1.58 -5.02 -27.13
CA ALA A 322 1.47 -6.23 -26.33
C ALA A 322 2.59 -7.24 -26.66
N LYS A 323 2.82 -7.52 -27.96
CA LYS A 323 3.91 -8.40 -28.41
C LYS A 323 5.28 -7.89 -27.97
N GLY A 324 5.51 -6.57 -28.05
CA GLY A 324 6.74 -5.94 -27.58
C GLY A 324 6.98 -6.19 -26.09
N ALA A 325 5.95 -5.96 -25.25
CA ALA A 325 6.03 -6.21 -23.81
C ALA A 325 6.27 -7.68 -23.48
N ILE A 326 5.52 -8.60 -24.12
CA ILE A 326 5.65 -10.04 -23.90
C ILE A 326 7.05 -10.54 -24.28
N ARG A 327 7.59 -10.13 -25.44
CA ARG A 327 8.95 -10.51 -25.89
C ARG A 327 10.04 -10.05 -24.93
N LYS A 328 9.85 -8.89 -24.30
CA LYS A 328 10.81 -8.35 -23.33
C LYS A 328 10.87 -9.21 -22.07
N ASP A 329 9.72 -9.67 -21.59
CA ASP A 329 9.62 -10.47 -20.37
C ASP A 329 9.88 -11.97 -20.61
N TYR A 330 9.64 -12.44 -21.84
CA TYR A 330 9.70 -13.84 -22.25
C TYR A 330 10.35 -14.01 -23.64
N PRO A 331 11.67 -13.77 -23.78
CA PRO A 331 12.33 -13.81 -25.08
C PRO A 331 12.38 -15.21 -25.71
N ASP A 332 12.36 -16.26 -24.89
CA ASP A 332 12.57 -17.65 -25.32
C ASP A 332 11.26 -18.42 -25.61
N ILE A 333 10.10 -17.77 -25.47
CA ILE A 333 8.79 -18.41 -25.66
C ILE A 333 8.25 -18.07 -27.04
N ASP A 334 7.88 -19.09 -27.82
CA ASP A 334 7.06 -18.89 -29.01
C ASP A 334 5.60 -18.59 -28.60
N TYR A 335 5.29 -17.30 -28.47
CA TYR A 335 3.98 -16.82 -28.06
C TYR A 335 2.95 -16.81 -29.20
N ALA A 336 3.30 -17.14 -30.45
CA ALA A 336 2.32 -17.10 -31.55
C ALA A 336 1.16 -18.09 -31.28
N ILE A 337 1.51 -19.33 -30.94
CA ILE A 337 0.56 -20.38 -30.58
C ILE A 337 -0.19 -20.02 -29.29
N LEU A 338 0.50 -19.45 -28.30
CA LEU A 338 -0.13 -19.04 -27.03
C LEU A 338 -1.19 -17.97 -27.26
N LEU A 339 -0.87 -16.93 -28.05
CA LEU A 339 -1.80 -15.84 -28.37
C LEU A 339 -3.03 -16.37 -29.11
N GLU A 340 -2.82 -17.23 -30.11
CA GLU A 340 -3.93 -17.85 -30.85
C GLU A 340 -4.87 -18.61 -29.91
N LYS A 341 -4.31 -19.46 -29.03
CA LYS A 341 -5.09 -20.24 -28.07
C LYS A 341 -5.79 -19.38 -27.02
N ILE A 342 -5.17 -18.30 -26.56
CA ILE A 342 -5.80 -17.32 -25.67
C ILE A 342 -6.99 -16.66 -26.37
N PHE A 343 -6.83 -16.21 -27.62
CA PHE A 343 -7.93 -15.60 -28.36
C PHE A 343 -9.06 -16.58 -28.65
N GLN A 344 -8.73 -17.82 -29.05
CA GLN A 344 -9.73 -18.88 -29.27
C GLN A 344 -10.53 -19.17 -27.99
N LYS A 345 -9.83 -19.31 -26.85
CA LYS A 345 -10.50 -19.57 -25.56
C LYS A 345 -11.39 -18.42 -25.10
N HIS A 346 -11.02 -17.19 -25.44
CA HIS A 346 -11.68 -15.97 -25.00
C HIS A 346 -12.39 -15.22 -26.14
N GLU A 347 -12.86 -15.92 -27.17
CA GLU A 347 -13.47 -15.30 -28.35
C GLU A 347 -14.64 -14.37 -27.97
N ALA A 348 -15.45 -14.77 -26.99
CA ALA A 348 -16.60 -13.99 -26.50
C ALA A 348 -16.24 -12.59 -25.94
N ILE A 349 -15.04 -12.44 -25.37
CA ILE A 349 -14.55 -11.20 -24.76
C ILE A 349 -13.37 -10.60 -25.55
N LYS A 350 -13.09 -11.11 -26.75
CA LYS A 350 -11.92 -10.74 -27.55
C LYS A 350 -11.87 -9.26 -27.92
N ARG A 351 -13.05 -8.62 -28.05
CA ARG A 351 -13.18 -7.18 -28.28
C ARG A 351 -12.51 -6.29 -27.22
N TYR A 352 -12.27 -6.83 -26.02
CA TYR A 352 -11.63 -6.11 -24.93
C TYR A 352 -10.11 -6.19 -24.96
N PHE A 353 -9.54 -7.15 -25.71
CA PHE A 353 -8.10 -7.19 -25.87
C PHE A 353 -7.62 -6.00 -26.70
N HIS A 354 -6.51 -5.42 -26.24
CA HIS A 354 -5.77 -4.34 -26.89
C HIS A 354 -6.49 -3.00 -26.84
N THR A 355 -7.34 -2.81 -25.82
CA THR A 355 -8.12 -1.59 -25.62
C THR A 355 -7.64 -0.75 -24.44
N GLY A 356 -6.66 -1.24 -23.67
CA GLY A 356 -6.28 -0.63 -22.39
C GLY A 356 -7.31 -0.79 -21.27
N ILE A 357 -8.38 -1.58 -21.45
CA ILE A 357 -9.48 -1.72 -20.48
C ILE A 357 -9.03 -2.16 -19.08
N GLY A 358 -7.85 -2.79 -18.96
CA GLY A 358 -7.34 -3.28 -17.70
C GLY A 358 -7.32 -2.22 -16.59
N ILE A 359 -7.03 -0.95 -16.88
CA ILE A 359 -7.03 0.12 -15.86
C ILE A 359 -8.45 0.49 -15.37
N LYS A 360 -9.46 0.33 -16.23
CA LYS A 360 -10.88 0.50 -15.87
C LYS A 360 -11.40 -0.71 -15.09
N LEU A 361 -10.91 -1.92 -15.39
CA LEU A 361 -11.18 -3.10 -14.57
C LEU A 361 -10.58 -2.94 -13.17
N GLN A 362 -9.43 -2.28 -13.04
CA GLN A 362 -8.89 -1.93 -11.71
C GLN A 362 -9.83 -1.01 -10.92
N TYR A 363 -10.51 -0.08 -11.61
CA TYR A 363 -11.48 0.75 -10.92
C TYR A 363 -12.62 -0.09 -10.33
N TRP A 364 -13.20 -1.00 -11.10
CA TRP A 364 -14.26 -1.88 -10.61
C TRP A 364 -13.77 -2.89 -9.56
N ASP A 365 -12.53 -3.39 -9.66
CA ASP A 365 -11.94 -4.20 -8.60
C ASP A 365 -11.87 -3.42 -7.27
N SER A 366 -11.54 -2.14 -7.34
CA SER A 366 -11.40 -1.30 -6.15
C SER A 366 -12.75 -0.96 -5.53
N VAL A 367 -13.80 -0.81 -6.35
CA VAL A 367 -15.18 -0.62 -5.88
C VAL A 367 -15.63 -1.86 -5.11
N ILE A 368 -15.34 -3.07 -5.63
CA ILE A 368 -15.63 -4.32 -4.90
C ILE A 368 -14.82 -4.38 -3.61
N ALA A 369 -13.52 -4.05 -3.65
CA ALA A 369 -12.68 -4.10 -2.47
C ALA A 369 -13.12 -3.14 -1.37
N GLU A 370 -13.54 -1.92 -1.73
CA GLU A 370 -14.10 -0.93 -0.81
C GLU A 370 -15.36 -1.47 -0.13
N LYS A 371 -16.31 -1.99 -0.92
CA LYS A 371 -17.54 -2.60 -0.40
C LYS A 371 -17.24 -3.77 0.53
N VAL A 372 -16.29 -4.66 0.18
CA VAL A 372 -15.94 -5.83 1.01
C VAL A 372 -15.37 -5.38 2.35
N MET A 373 -14.43 -4.43 2.34
CA MET A 373 -13.84 -3.91 3.59
C MET A 373 -14.89 -3.21 4.46
N LEU A 374 -15.76 -2.39 3.88
CA LEU A 374 -16.83 -1.71 4.62
C LEU A 374 -17.87 -2.69 5.17
N TYR A 375 -18.26 -3.71 4.40
CA TYR A 375 -19.22 -4.71 4.84
C TYR A 375 -18.65 -5.56 5.99
N MET A 376 -17.41 -6.05 5.84
CA MET A 376 -16.74 -6.81 6.89
C MET A 376 -16.57 -6.00 8.18
N TYR A 377 -16.31 -4.70 8.05
CA TYR A 377 -16.27 -3.79 9.18
C TYR A 377 -17.65 -3.58 9.79
N GLY A 378 -18.63 -3.15 9.01
CA GLY A 378 -19.96 -2.77 9.48
C GLY A 378 -20.79 -3.91 10.08
N HIS A 379 -20.66 -5.14 9.53
CA HIS A 379 -21.47 -6.29 9.97
C HIS A 379 -20.76 -7.20 10.98
N TYR A 380 -19.44 -7.25 10.96
CA TYR A 380 -18.68 -8.22 11.77
C TYR A 380 -17.61 -7.60 12.66
N ASP A 381 -17.46 -6.26 12.65
CA ASP A 381 -16.35 -5.54 13.28
C ASP A 381 -14.97 -6.16 12.88
N SER A 382 -14.84 -6.64 11.65
CA SER A 382 -13.66 -7.38 11.22
C SER A 382 -12.71 -6.49 10.40
N PRO A 383 -11.52 -6.14 10.93
CA PRO A 383 -10.50 -5.50 10.12
C PRO A 383 -10.10 -6.43 8.97
N THR A 384 -10.10 -5.89 7.76
CA THR A 384 -9.90 -6.64 6.52
C THR A 384 -8.78 -5.98 5.73
N LEU A 385 -7.67 -6.69 5.52
CA LEU A 385 -6.50 -6.13 4.84
C LEU A 385 -6.55 -6.46 3.36
N PRO A 386 -6.66 -5.47 2.45
CA PRO A 386 -6.70 -5.72 1.02
C PRO A 386 -5.29 -5.94 0.45
N VAL A 387 -5.17 -6.88 -0.48
CA VAL A 387 -4.04 -6.99 -1.41
C VAL A 387 -4.62 -7.08 -2.83
N HIS A 388 -4.92 -5.92 -3.39
CA HIS A 388 -5.71 -5.81 -4.63
C HIS A 388 -7.06 -6.53 -4.51
N ASP A 389 -7.23 -7.65 -5.22
CA ASP A 389 -8.42 -8.48 -5.30
C ASP A 389 -8.46 -9.62 -4.25
N SER A 390 -7.46 -9.69 -3.36
CA SER A 390 -7.47 -10.58 -2.21
C SER A 390 -7.64 -9.84 -0.88
N PHE A 391 -8.12 -10.55 0.14
CA PHE A 391 -8.38 -10.01 1.47
C PHE A 391 -7.85 -10.94 2.56
N ILE A 392 -7.15 -10.35 3.53
CA ILE A 392 -6.62 -11.04 4.70
C ILE A 392 -7.49 -10.69 5.91
N VAL A 393 -8.03 -11.71 6.57
CA VAL A 393 -8.87 -11.59 7.78
C VAL A 393 -8.41 -12.57 8.85
N LYS A 394 -8.90 -12.41 10.08
CA LYS A 394 -8.64 -13.38 11.16
C LYS A 394 -9.16 -14.77 10.77
N SER A 395 -8.40 -15.80 11.13
CA SER A 395 -8.86 -17.19 11.06
C SER A 395 -10.16 -17.35 11.84
N GLY A 396 -11.08 -18.17 11.33
CA GLY A 396 -12.46 -18.28 11.80
C GLY A 396 -13.45 -17.31 11.13
N SER A 397 -12.97 -16.33 10.36
CA SER A 397 -13.81 -15.41 9.58
C SER A 397 -13.89 -15.76 8.09
N GLU A 398 -13.36 -16.91 7.68
CA GLU A 398 -13.29 -17.36 6.27
C GLU A 398 -14.67 -17.38 5.63
N ALA A 399 -15.63 -18.05 6.26
CA ALA A 399 -16.98 -18.18 5.73
C ALA A 399 -17.70 -16.83 5.61
N ARG A 400 -17.44 -15.90 6.55
CA ARG A 400 -18.01 -14.55 6.53
C ARG A 400 -17.43 -13.73 5.38
N LEU A 401 -16.10 -13.78 5.21
CA LEU A 401 -15.42 -13.11 4.10
C LEU A 401 -15.84 -13.68 2.76
N GLN A 402 -15.88 -15.00 2.62
CA GLN A 402 -16.32 -15.67 1.39
C GLN A 402 -17.74 -15.23 1.02
N LYS A 403 -18.70 -15.33 1.94
CA LYS A 403 -20.08 -14.90 1.70
C LYS A 403 -20.16 -13.42 1.33
N CYS A 404 -19.40 -12.57 2.01
CA CYS A 404 -19.34 -11.12 1.72
C CYS A 404 -18.83 -10.85 0.29
N MET A 405 -17.75 -11.53 -0.11
CA MET A 405 -17.19 -11.44 -1.46
C MET A 405 -18.18 -11.92 -2.53
N GLU A 406 -18.89 -13.04 -2.28
CA GLU A 406 -19.93 -13.55 -3.20
C GLU A 406 -21.08 -12.55 -3.38
N ILE A 407 -21.62 -12.03 -2.27
CA ILE A 407 -22.72 -11.05 -2.28
C ILE A 407 -22.33 -9.82 -3.11
N ILE A 408 -21.19 -9.20 -2.79
CA ILE A 408 -20.78 -7.95 -3.42
C ILE A 408 -20.44 -8.13 -4.89
N PHE A 409 -19.83 -9.26 -5.26
CA PHE A 409 -19.56 -9.55 -6.66
C PHE A 409 -20.86 -9.74 -7.45
N ASN A 410 -21.80 -10.54 -6.92
CA ASN A 410 -23.06 -10.84 -7.58
C ASN A 410 -23.99 -9.61 -7.64
N GLU A 411 -23.91 -8.67 -6.71
CA GLU A 411 -24.60 -7.37 -6.81
C GLU A 411 -24.23 -6.59 -8.07
N LEU A 412 -22.95 -6.66 -8.47
CA LEU A 412 -22.43 -5.93 -9.65
C LEU A 412 -22.53 -6.75 -10.92
N TYR A 413 -22.48 -8.09 -10.80
CA TYR A 413 -22.50 -9.03 -11.92
C TYR A 413 -23.53 -10.15 -11.64
N PRO A 414 -24.85 -9.87 -11.69
CA PRO A 414 -25.90 -10.79 -11.22
C PRO A 414 -26.06 -12.04 -12.09
N THR A 415 -25.45 -12.07 -13.28
CA THR A 415 -25.56 -13.17 -14.24
C THR A 415 -24.45 -14.19 -14.11
N ILE A 416 -23.47 -14.00 -13.22
CA ILE A 416 -22.33 -14.89 -13.05
C ILE A 416 -21.95 -15.08 -11.59
N GLU A 417 -21.41 -16.25 -11.27
CA GLU A 417 -20.91 -16.52 -9.92
C GLU A 417 -19.45 -16.07 -9.72
N ALA A 418 -19.19 -15.50 -8.54
CA ALA A 418 -17.84 -15.28 -8.05
C ALA A 418 -17.10 -16.63 -7.88
N GLN A 419 -15.82 -16.69 -8.25
CA GLN A 419 -14.95 -17.79 -7.85
C GLN A 419 -14.00 -17.31 -6.77
N ILE A 420 -14.16 -17.83 -5.56
CA ILE A 420 -13.30 -17.48 -4.43
C ILE A 420 -12.41 -18.66 -4.11
N LYS A 421 -11.13 -18.37 -3.88
CA LYS A 421 -10.13 -19.38 -3.53
C LYS A 421 -9.38 -18.94 -2.30
N ARG A 422 -9.03 -19.89 -1.43
CA ARG A 422 -8.00 -19.65 -0.41
C ARG A 422 -6.66 -19.52 -1.13
N SER A 423 -5.91 -18.46 -0.84
CA SER A 423 -4.57 -18.30 -1.39
C SER A 423 -3.70 -19.48 -0.94
N ILE A 424 -3.12 -20.21 -1.89
CA ILE A 424 -2.15 -21.30 -1.64
C ILE A 424 -0.85 -20.64 -1.17
N GLN A 425 -0.80 -20.22 0.09
CA GLN A 425 0.43 -19.86 0.76
C GLN A 425 0.98 -21.17 1.35
N LEU A 426 2.11 -21.66 0.84
CA LEU A 426 2.83 -22.89 1.25
C LEU A 426 2.36 -23.42 2.62
N MET A 427 1.34 -24.28 2.59
CA MET A 427 0.83 -24.93 3.78
C MET A 427 1.80 -26.07 4.11
N LYS A 428 2.41 -26.02 5.30
CA LYS A 428 2.47 -27.25 6.07
C LYS A 428 1.02 -27.53 6.45
N GLU A 429 0.51 -28.71 6.17
CA GLU A 429 -0.88 -29.08 6.45
C GLU A 429 -1.20 -28.84 7.93
N ASP A 430 -2.35 -28.22 8.24
CA ASP A 430 -2.84 -28.13 9.60
C ASP A 430 -3.00 -29.56 10.14
N THR A 431 -2.31 -29.90 11.23
CA THR A 431 -2.46 -31.21 11.87
C THR A 431 -3.59 -31.16 12.87
N PHE A 432 -4.42 -32.20 12.90
CA PHE A 432 -5.41 -32.38 13.94
C PHE A 432 -4.75 -33.11 15.10
N ILE A 433 -4.70 -32.48 16.27
CA ILE A 433 -4.25 -33.14 17.50
C ILE A 433 -5.50 -33.66 18.20
N ASP A 434 -5.54 -34.98 18.37
CA ASP A 434 -6.61 -35.64 19.11
C ASP A 434 -6.41 -35.41 20.62
N LYS A 435 -7.38 -34.77 21.27
CA LYS A 435 -7.42 -34.57 22.74
C LYS A 435 -8.58 -35.34 23.36
N GLY A 436 -8.77 -36.60 22.93
CA GLY A 436 -9.72 -37.54 23.55
C GLY A 436 -11.17 -37.24 23.18
N ASP A 437 -11.72 -36.13 23.67
CA ASP A 437 -13.14 -35.76 23.49
C ASP A 437 -13.36 -34.72 22.37
N TYR A 438 -12.28 -34.18 21.79
CA TYR A 438 -12.33 -33.23 20.68
C TYR A 438 -11.01 -33.18 19.91
N GLN A 439 -11.11 -32.93 18.59
CA GLN A 439 -9.96 -32.65 17.74
C GLN A 439 -9.65 -31.15 17.77
N VAL A 440 -8.42 -30.80 18.16
CA VAL A 440 -7.94 -29.42 18.07
C VAL A 440 -7.21 -29.26 16.74
N ARG A 441 -7.64 -28.29 15.93
CA ARG A 441 -6.90 -27.87 14.73
C ARG A 441 -5.62 -27.18 15.17
N ALA A 442 -4.50 -27.89 15.16
CA ALA A 442 -3.19 -27.31 15.38
C ALA A 442 -2.72 -26.71 14.06
N SER A 443 -2.73 -25.38 13.97
CA SER A 443 -2.12 -24.73 12.82
C SER A 443 -0.63 -25.06 12.79
N SER A 444 -0.17 -25.52 11.63
CA SER A 444 1.19 -26.02 11.37
C SER A 444 2.30 -24.97 11.52
N ILE A 445 1.92 -23.70 11.67
CA ILE A 445 2.82 -22.58 11.95
C ILE A 445 2.83 -22.40 13.47
N SER A 446 3.89 -22.80 14.15
CA SER A 446 4.04 -22.53 15.59
C SER A 446 4.09 -21.02 15.87
N ARG A 447 3.45 -20.59 16.95
CA ARG A 447 3.61 -19.24 17.49
C ARG A 447 5.05 -19.07 17.98
N ILE A 448 5.62 -17.88 17.83
CA ILE A 448 6.90 -17.58 18.47
C ILE A 448 6.72 -17.42 19.98
N ASP A 449 7.73 -17.81 20.76
CA ASP A 449 7.82 -17.43 22.17
C ASP A 449 8.41 -16.01 22.28
N LEU A 450 7.63 -15.06 22.78
CA LEU A 450 8.07 -13.68 22.92
C LEU A 450 9.18 -13.51 23.97
N ASN A 451 9.36 -14.45 24.90
CA ASN A 451 10.47 -14.43 25.85
C ASN A 451 11.81 -14.71 25.17
N GLU A 452 11.79 -15.51 24.11
CA GLU A 452 12.98 -15.85 23.31
C GLU A 452 13.18 -14.89 22.11
N ASN A 453 12.22 -14.00 21.86
CA ASN A 453 12.20 -13.07 20.71
C ASN A 453 11.99 -11.61 21.19
N PRO A 454 13.02 -10.98 21.79
CA PRO A 454 12.90 -9.65 22.38
C PRO A 454 12.60 -8.55 21.35
N GLU A 455 13.06 -8.65 20.09
CA GLU A 455 12.72 -7.64 19.06
C GLU A 455 11.24 -7.75 18.67
N ALA A 456 10.71 -8.98 18.55
CA ALA A 456 9.27 -9.21 18.37
C ALA A 456 8.43 -8.70 19.55
N ALA A 457 8.85 -8.98 20.79
CA ALA A 457 8.17 -8.47 21.99
C ALA A 457 8.16 -6.94 22.03
N ALA A 458 9.30 -6.30 21.73
CA ALA A 458 9.42 -4.84 21.68
C ALA A 458 8.54 -4.23 20.58
N ARG A 459 8.53 -4.83 19.38
CA ARG A 459 7.66 -4.41 18.27
C ARG A 459 6.19 -4.50 18.65
N ARG A 460 5.77 -5.62 19.24
CA ARG A 460 4.39 -5.84 19.69
C ARG A 460 3.97 -4.78 20.72
N ASN A 461 4.78 -4.55 21.74
CA ASN A 461 4.50 -3.55 22.77
C ASN A 461 4.41 -2.14 22.17
N MET A 462 5.30 -1.79 21.25
CA MET A 462 5.27 -0.51 20.53
C MET A 462 3.98 -0.32 19.73
N LEU A 463 3.47 -1.36 19.07
CA LEU A 463 2.20 -1.32 18.36
C LEU A 463 1.00 -1.20 19.31
N ILE A 464 1.04 -1.86 20.47
CA ILE A 464 0.02 -1.73 21.52
C ILE A 464 -0.02 -0.31 22.07
N GLU A 465 1.14 0.24 22.47
CA GLU A 465 1.26 1.64 22.92
C GLU A 465 0.70 2.60 21.86
N GLN A 466 0.96 2.34 20.57
CA GLN A 466 0.42 3.15 19.48
C GLN A 466 -1.10 3.09 19.43
N ILE A 467 -1.73 1.93 19.62
CA ILE A 467 -3.19 1.78 19.63
C ILE A 467 -3.78 2.44 20.86
N GLU A 468 -3.24 2.19 22.05
CA GLU A 468 -3.72 2.74 23.33
C GLU A 468 -3.55 4.27 23.42
N SER A 469 -2.58 4.85 22.70
CA SER A 469 -2.37 6.31 22.64
C SER A 469 -3.35 7.05 21.71
N GLN A 470 -4.12 6.33 20.90
CA GLN A 470 -5.15 6.94 20.06
C GLN A 470 -6.32 7.33 20.98
N GLU A 471 -6.66 8.62 21.02
CA GLU A 471 -7.82 9.08 21.78
C GLU A 471 -9.08 8.32 21.33
N ASP A 472 -10.00 8.11 22.29
CA ASP A 472 -11.35 7.56 22.09
C ASP A 472 -12.18 8.49 21.20
N TRP A 473 -11.84 8.54 19.92
CA TRP A 473 -12.67 9.17 18.91
C TRP A 473 -13.87 8.26 18.71
N LYS A 474 -14.98 8.58 19.38
CA LYS A 474 -16.32 8.05 19.10
C LYS A 474 -16.82 8.59 17.76
N TRP A 475 -16.13 8.27 16.67
CA TRP A 475 -16.76 8.40 15.36
C TRP A 475 -17.64 7.19 15.15
N LYS A 476 -18.94 7.44 15.18
CA LYS A 476 -19.89 6.62 14.45
C LYS A 476 -20.20 7.43 13.21
N PRO A 477 -19.44 7.32 12.10
CA PRO A 477 -20.02 7.76 10.87
C PRO A 477 -21.31 6.99 10.72
N GLU A 478 -22.40 7.67 10.37
CA GLU A 478 -23.39 7.01 9.54
C GLU A 478 -22.60 6.56 8.31
N ILE A 479 -22.12 5.31 8.33
CA ILE A 479 -21.74 4.66 7.10
C ILE A 479 -23.02 4.82 6.30
N HIS A 480 -23.00 5.65 5.25
CA HIS A 480 -24.04 5.63 4.24
C HIS A 480 -23.91 4.29 3.52
N THR A 481 -24.21 3.21 4.23
CA THR A 481 -24.95 2.09 3.72
C THR A 481 -26.30 2.68 3.34
N LYS A 482 -26.42 3.32 2.17
CA LYS A 482 -27.71 3.40 1.50
C LYS A 482 -28.09 1.96 1.18
N TRP A 483 -28.60 1.29 2.20
CA TRP A 483 -29.27 0.00 2.21
C TRP A 483 -30.54 0.13 3.07
N SER A 484 -31.14 1.33 3.10
CA SER A 484 -32.59 1.44 3.23
C SER A 484 -33.18 1.06 1.87
N GLU A 485 -34.20 0.23 1.86
CA GLU A 485 -34.78 -0.46 0.68
C GLU A 485 -35.29 0.46 -0.46
N GLU A 486 -35.12 1.79 -0.37
CA GLU A 486 -35.73 2.78 -1.26
C GLU A 486 -34.81 3.39 -2.33
N ASP A 487 -33.49 3.18 -2.30
CA ASP A 487 -32.55 3.82 -3.26
C ASP A 487 -32.16 2.95 -4.48
N THR A 488 -32.69 1.73 -4.59
CA THR A 488 -32.37 0.78 -5.66
C THR A 488 -32.93 1.17 -7.03
N GLU A 489 -33.85 2.13 -7.11
CA GLU A 489 -34.57 2.44 -8.35
C GLU A 489 -33.96 3.57 -9.21
N GLN A 490 -33.01 4.37 -8.71
CA GLN A 490 -32.59 5.60 -9.43
C GLN A 490 -31.16 5.62 -10.03
N GLN A 491 -30.32 4.59 -9.87
CA GLN A 491 -28.96 4.57 -10.47
C GLN A 491 -28.67 3.44 -11.47
N ILE A 492 -29.66 2.61 -11.84
CA ILE A 492 -29.50 1.55 -12.85
C ILE A 492 -30.25 1.92 -14.15
N ALA A 493 -29.90 3.07 -14.73
CA ALA A 493 -30.29 3.42 -16.09
C ALA A 493 -29.05 3.49 -16.99
N TYR A 494 -28.40 2.35 -17.20
CA TYR A 494 -27.57 2.14 -18.38
C TYR A 494 -28.49 2.15 -19.60
N LYS A 495 -28.50 3.24 -20.38
CA LYS A 495 -29.19 3.27 -21.68
C LYS A 495 -28.23 2.72 -22.74
N PRO A 496 -28.41 1.49 -23.25
CA PRO A 496 -27.70 1.08 -24.46
C PRO A 496 -28.14 1.97 -25.62
N GLY A 497 -27.16 2.53 -26.33
CA GLY A 497 -27.37 3.40 -27.48
C GLY A 497 -28.30 2.72 -28.51
N LYS A 498 -29.32 3.45 -28.93
CA LYS A 498 -30.21 3.07 -30.03
C LYS A 498 -29.36 2.72 -31.26
N ARG A 499 -29.47 1.49 -31.74
CA ARG A 499 -29.12 1.15 -33.12
C ARG A 499 -30.08 1.92 -34.03
N GLY A 500 -29.54 2.86 -34.80
CA GLY A 500 -30.24 3.45 -35.93
C GLY A 500 -30.47 2.37 -36.98
N SER A 501 -31.70 2.36 -37.49
CA SER A 501 -32.24 1.59 -38.61
C SER A 501 -31.37 1.61 -39.86
#